data_AF-A0ABD3BYA5-F1
#
_entry.id   AF-A0ABD3BYA5-F1
#
_cell.length_a   1.000
_cell.length_b   1.000
_cell.length_c   1.000
_cell.angle_alpha   90.00
_cell.angle_beta   90.00
_cell.angle_gamma   90.00
#
_symmetry.space_group_name_H-M   'P 1'
#
loop_
_entity.id
_entity.type
_entity.pdbx_description
1 polymer ?
#
loop_
_entity_poly.entity_id
_entity_poly.type
_entity_poly.pdbx_seq_one_letter_code
_entity_poly.pdbx_strand_id
1 'polypeptide(L)'
;MMASFSSRGPSMQSPGILKPDITGPGLNILAAWNEVVDNSTENIDVAFNIISGTSMSCPHLSGVAALLKSSHPDWSPAAIKYAIMTTTHTTGLDGNPIRDEKKELC
;
A
#
# COMPACT_ATOMS: atom_id res chain seq x y z
N MET A 1 -3.88 7.63 -8.03
CA MET A 1 -4.96 6.73 -8.52
C MET A 1 -5.00 5.48 -7.65
N MET A 2 -6.17 4.88 -7.48
CA MET A 2 -6.37 3.61 -6.78
C MET A 2 -6.44 2.47 -7.80
N ALA A 3 -5.57 1.47 -7.66
CA ALA A 3 -5.46 0.36 -8.63
C ALA A 3 -6.72 -0.51 -8.68
N SER A 4 -7.11 -0.95 -9.87
CA SER A 4 -8.34 -1.71 -10.14
C SER A 4 -8.51 -3.00 -9.32
N PHE A 5 -7.40 -3.70 -9.04
CA PHE A 5 -7.40 -4.95 -8.25
C PHE A 5 -7.56 -4.75 -6.75
N SER A 6 -7.37 -3.52 -6.25
CA SER A 6 -7.39 -3.28 -4.81
C SER A 6 -8.84 -3.48 -4.28
N SER A 7 -8.98 -4.06 -3.09
CA SER A 7 -10.31 -4.32 -2.52
C SER A 7 -10.98 -3.03 -2.05
N ARG A 8 -12.31 -3.02 -2.00
CA ARG A 8 -13.12 -1.87 -1.58
C ARG A 8 -13.93 -2.22 -0.35
N GLY A 9 -14.11 -1.25 0.54
CA GLY A 9 -15.07 -1.36 1.63
C GLY A 9 -16.52 -1.18 1.16
N PRO A 10 -17.47 -1.28 2.09
CA PRO A 10 -17.30 -1.46 3.54
C PRO A 10 -16.82 -2.88 3.93
N SER A 11 -16.28 -3.04 5.14
CA SER A 11 -15.93 -4.38 5.66
C SER A 11 -17.20 -5.15 6.00
N MET A 12 -17.32 -6.40 5.54
CA MET A 12 -18.45 -7.27 5.89
C MET A 12 -18.41 -7.70 7.36
N GLN A 13 -17.20 -7.86 7.94
CA GLN A 13 -17.01 -8.28 9.33
C GLN A 13 -17.29 -7.16 10.33
N SER A 14 -17.14 -5.89 9.92
CA SER A 14 -17.39 -4.74 10.78
C SER A 14 -17.95 -3.58 9.98
N PRO A 15 -19.24 -3.62 9.60
CA PRO A 15 -19.85 -2.63 8.72
C PRO A 15 -19.82 -1.19 9.26
N GLY A 16 -19.76 -1.02 10.58
CA GLY A 16 -19.69 0.29 11.23
C GLY A 16 -18.29 0.94 11.22
N ILE A 17 -17.26 0.24 10.74
CA ILE A 17 -15.88 0.73 10.69
C ILE A 17 -15.43 0.80 9.23
N LEU A 18 -15.11 2.01 8.76
CA LEU A 18 -14.69 2.23 7.37
C LEU A 18 -13.35 1.54 7.08
N LYS A 19 -13.28 0.90 5.91
CA LYS A 19 -12.08 0.26 5.36
C LYS A 19 -12.00 0.50 3.85
N PRO A 20 -10.80 0.51 3.24
CA PRO A 20 -9.48 0.48 3.90
C PRO A 20 -9.19 1.77 4.68
N ASP A 21 -8.23 1.74 5.60
CA ASP A 21 -7.88 2.91 6.43
C ASP A 21 -7.04 3.95 5.67
N ILE A 22 -6.13 3.47 4.82
CA ILE A 22 -5.15 4.28 4.08
C ILE A 22 -4.70 3.51 2.83
N THR A 23 -4.24 4.22 1.81
CA THR A 23 -3.64 3.69 0.59
C THR A 23 -2.14 4.01 0.52
N GLY A 24 -1.39 3.17 -0.20
CA GLY A 24 0.05 3.38 -0.43
C GLY A 24 0.51 2.73 -1.75
N PRO A 25 1.77 2.95 -2.16
CA PRO A 25 2.29 2.46 -3.43
C PRO A 25 2.24 0.92 -3.52
N GLY A 26 1.56 0.39 -4.52
CA GLY A 26 1.40 -1.07 -4.68
C GLY A 26 1.23 -1.53 -6.12
N LEU A 27 1.44 -0.65 -7.11
CA LEU A 27 1.41 -1.00 -8.53
C LEU A 27 2.83 -0.83 -9.08
N ASN A 28 3.35 -1.86 -9.75
CA ASN A 28 4.68 -1.91 -10.35
C ASN A 28 5.80 -1.54 -9.37
N ILE A 29 5.82 -2.20 -8.22
CA ILE A 29 6.85 -1.98 -7.19
C ILE A 29 8.02 -2.91 -7.45
N LEU A 30 9.20 -2.33 -7.66
CA LEU A 30 10.48 -3.03 -7.71
C LEU A 30 10.94 -3.38 -6.29
N ALA A 31 11.17 -4.65 -6.01
CA ALA A 31 11.69 -5.13 -4.73
C ALA A 31 12.63 -6.32 -4.92
N ALA A 32 13.42 -6.63 -3.88
CA ALA A 32 14.31 -7.78 -3.90
C ALA A 32 13.51 -9.08 -4.11
N TRP A 33 14.08 -10.00 -4.88
CA TRP A 33 13.43 -11.26 -5.24
C TRP A 33 14.37 -12.44 -5.03
N ASN A 34 13.78 -13.58 -4.70
CA ASN A 34 14.55 -14.81 -4.50
C ASN A 34 14.55 -15.62 -5.79
N GLU A 35 15.74 -15.81 -6.36
CA GLU A 35 16.03 -16.61 -7.55
C GLU A 35 15.50 -18.05 -7.44
N VAL A 36 15.50 -18.63 -6.23
CA VAL A 36 15.04 -20.02 -5.98
C VAL A 36 13.53 -20.19 -6.18
N VAL A 37 12.75 -19.11 -6.06
CA VAL A 37 11.28 -19.15 -6.20
C VAL A 37 10.86 -19.03 -7.67
N ASP A 38 11.73 -18.52 -8.53
CA ASP A 38 11.45 -18.32 -9.94
C ASP A 38 11.92 -19.53 -10.76
N ASN A 39 11.04 -20.52 -10.91
CA ASN A 39 11.24 -21.66 -11.83
C ASN A 39 11.15 -21.25 -13.32
N SER A 40 11.31 -19.96 -13.66
CA SER A 40 11.35 -19.53 -15.05
C SER A 40 12.72 -19.82 -15.65
N THR A 41 12.69 -20.50 -16.79
CA THR A 41 13.79 -21.24 -17.43
C THR A 41 14.88 -20.39 -18.06
N GLU A 42 15.11 -19.15 -17.60
CA GLU A 42 16.12 -18.28 -18.17
C GLU A 42 16.98 -17.70 -17.05
N ASN A 43 18.22 -18.20 -16.98
CA ASN A 43 19.29 -17.79 -16.08
C ASN A 43 19.52 -16.27 -16.12
N ILE A 44 18.70 -15.52 -15.40
CA ILE A 44 18.95 -14.13 -15.08
C ILE A 44 18.98 -14.10 -13.56
N ASP A 45 20.12 -13.73 -12.98
CA ASP A 45 20.25 -13.35 -11.57
C ASP A 45 19.35 -12.13 -11.31
N VAL A 46 18.04 -12.35 -11.20
CA VAL A 46 17.09 -11.28 -10.89
C VAL A 46 17.00 -11.14 -9.38
N ALA A 47 18.03 -10.50 -8.82
CA ALA A 47 18.03 -10.00 -7.44
C ALA A 47 16.82 -9.10 -7.14
N PHE A 48 16.09 -8.64 -8.16
CA PHE A 48 14.91 -7.79 -8.05
C PHE A 48 13.81 -8.22 -9.02
N ASN A 49 12.56 -8.02 -8.61
CA ASN A 49 11.37 -8.25 -9.43
C ASN A 49 10.39 -7.09 -9.26
N ILE A 50 9.56 -6.85 -10.30
CA ILE A 50 8.51 -5.83 -10.30
C ILE A 50 7.17 -6.53 -10.21
N ILE A 51 6.48 -6.34 -9.09
CA ILE A 51 5.15 -6.92 -8.87
C ILE A 51 4.16 -5.89 -8.35
N SER A 52 2.88 -6.23 -8.48
CA SER A 52 1.75 -5.39 -8.09
C SER A 52 0.86 -6.11 -7.10
N GLY A 53 0.36 -5.39 -6.09
CA GLY A 53 -0.55 -5.92 -5.10
C GLY A 53 -0.67 -5.03 -3.87
N THR A 54 -1.74 -5.20 -3.10
CA THR A 54 -1.84 -4.61 -1.76
C THR A 54 -0.75 -5.14 -0.82
N SER A 55 -0.25 -6.35 -1.10
CA SER A 55 0.95 -6.93 -0.47
C SER A 55 2.20 -6.06 -0.63
N MET A 56 2.27 -5.21 -1.66
CA MET A 56 3.38 -4.25 -1.87
C MET A 56 3.08 -2.90 -1.20
N SER A 57 1.81 -2.49 -1.09
CA SER A 57 1.42 -1.31 -0.30
C SER A 57 1.65 -1.48 1.20
N CYS A 58 1.42 -2.69 1.73
CA CYS A 58 1.57 -3.02 3.15
C CYS A 58 2.98 -2.72 3.72
N PRO A 59 4.09 -3.20 3.13
CA PRO A 59 5.43 -2.93 3.65
C PRO A 59 5.81 -1.44 3.58
N HIS A 60 5.35 -0.69 2.58
CA HIS A 60 5.56 0.77 2.54
C HIS A 60 4.97 1.47 3.77
N LEU A 61 3.70 1.20 4.08
CA LEU A 61 3.03 1.79 5.24
C LEU A 61 3.58 1.27 6.57
N SER A 62 4.00 0.01 6.62
CA SER A 62 4.67 -0.58 7.79
C SER A 62 6.01 0.10 8.07
N GLY A 63 6.78 0.43 7.03
CA GLY A 63 8.01 1.21 7.16
C GLY A 63 7.77 2.62 7.71
N VAL A 64 6.75 3.33 7.21
CA VAL A 64 6.35 4.65 7.75
C VAL A 64 5.95 4.53 9.23
N ALA A 65 5.15 3.52 9.59
CA ALA A 65 4.76 3.28 10.97
C ALA A 65 5.98 2.97 11.87
N ALA A 66 6.95 2.20 11.37
CA ALA A 66 8.19 1.90 12.09
C ALA A 66 9.03 3.16 12.34
N LEU A 67 9.15 4.04 11.33
CA LEU A 67 9.84 5.33 11.48
C LEU A 67 9.15 6.20 12.54
N LEU A 68 7.82 6.31 12.49
CA LEU A 68 7.06 7.04 13.51
C LEU A 68 7.24 6.44 14.91
N LYS A 69 7.26 5.12 15.04
CA LYS A 69 7.53 4.44 16.32
C LYS A 69 8.95 4.67 16.81
N SER A 70 9.92 4.75 15.91
CA SER A 70 11.31 5.05 16.26
C SER A 70 11.47 6.48 16.76
N SER A 71 10.81 7.45 16.12
CA SER A 71 10.85 8.87 16.51
C SER A 71 9.99 9.18 17.73
N HIS A 72 8.91 8.43 17.93
CA HIS A 72 7.98 8.55 19.05
C HIS A 72 7.77 7.20 19.76
N PRO A 73 8.75 6.72 20.57
CA PRO A 73 8.71 5.41 21.19
C PRO A 73 7.54 5.20 22.15
N ASP A 74 6.99 6.27 22.71
CA ASP A 74 5.86 6.29 23.63
C ASP A 74 4.50 6.20 22.92
N TRP A 75 4.42 6.48 21.62
CA TRP A 75 3.15 6.44 20.88
C TRP A 75 2.57 5.02 20.83
N SER A 76 1.27 4.93 21.06
CA SER A 76 0.50 3.70 20.89
C SER A 76 0.30 3.37 19.40
N PRO A 77 0.00 2.11 19.03
CA PRO A 77 -0.34 1.77 17.65
C PRO A 77 -1.51 2.59 17.09
N ALA A 78 -2.49 2.92 17.94
CA ALA A 78 -3.62 3.76 17.58
C ALA A 78 -3.19 5.21 17.27
N ALA A 79 -2.27 5.77 18.06
CA ALA A 79 -1.72 7.10 17.84
C ALA A 79 -0.94 7.17 16.51
N ILE A 80 -0.12 6.15 16.21
CA ILE A 80 0.62 6.06 14.94
C ILE A 80 -0.36 5.98 13.76
N LYS A 81 -1.36 5.09 13.83
CA LYS A 81 -2.39 4.98 12.80
C LYS A 81 -3.11 6.32 12.60
N TYR A 82 -3.49 7.00 13.67
CA TYR A 82 -4.19 8.28 13.62
C TYR A 82 -3.33 9.36 12.98
N ALA A 83 -2.06 9.48 13.37
CA ALA A 83 -1.12 10.43 12.79
C ALA A 83 -1.01 10.21 11.27
N ILE A 84 -0.79 8.97 10.84
CA ILE A 84 -0.69 8.63 9.42
C ILE A 84 -1.98 9.00 8.68
N MET A 85 -3.16 8.61 9.18
CA MET A 85 -4.44 8.84 8.51
C MET A 85 -4.77 10.34 8.37
N THR A 86 -4.52 11.13 9.41
CA THR A 86 -4.87 12.56 9.44
C THR A 86 -3.94 13.43 8.61
N THR A 87 -2.74 12.94 8.29
CA THR A 87 -1.76 13.65 7.45
C THR A 87 -1.70 13.12 6.02
N THR A 88 -2.66 12.28 5.60
CA THR A 88 -2.70 11.78 4.21
C THR A 88 -3.14 12.84 3.21
N HIS A 89 -2.66 12.71 1.97
CA HIS A 89 -3.15 13.49 0.84
C HIS A 89 -4.36 12.82 0.20
N THR A 90 -5.38 13.61 -0.12
CA THR A 90 -6.58 13.17 -0.84
C THR A 90 -6.56 13.53 -2.33
N THR A 91 -5.53 14.27 -2.76
CA THR A 91 -5.33 14.73 -4.13
C THR A 91 -4.12 14.05 -4.78
N GLY A 92 -4.17 13.89 -6.10
CA GLY A 92 -3.05 13.46 -6.93
C GLY A 92 -2.08 14.61 -7.21
N LEU A 93 -0.98 14.28 -7.90
CA LEU A 93 0.04 15.25 -8.35
C LEU A 93 -0.52 16.26 -9.36
N ASP A 94 -1.63 15.92 -10.03
CA ASP A 94 -2.38 16.77 -10.93
C ASP A 94 -3.33 17.74 -10.21
N GLY A 95 -3.36 17.74 -8.87
CA GLY A 95 -4.21 18.59 -8.04
C GLY A 95 -5.66 18.12 -7.94
N ASN A 96 -6.05 17.09 -8.68
CA ASN A 96 -7.41 16.53 -8.65
C ASN A 96 -7.57 15.50 -7.51
N PRO A 97 -8.80 15.19 -7.06
CA PRO A 97 -9.03 14.07 -6.16
C PRO A 97 -8.44 12.76 -6.71
N ILE A 98 -7.93 11.91 -5.82
CA ILE A 98 -7.39 10.61 -6.21
C ILE A 98 -8.49 9.79 -6.91
N ARG A 99 -8.26 9.47 -8.19
CA ARG A 99 -9.16 8.70 -9.05
C ARG A 99 -9.13 7.20 -8.72
N ASP A 100 -10.25 6.52 -8.98
CA ASP A 100 -10.39 5.06 -8.88
C ASP A 100 -10.39 4.46 -10.29
N GLU A 101 -9.35 3.68 -10.62
CA GLU A 101 -9.16 3.09 -11.94
C GLU A 101 -10.35 2.21 -12.34
N LYS A 102 -10.95 1.50 -11.38
CA LYS A 102 -12.09 0.61 -11.64
C LYS A 102 -13.33 1.37 -12.12
N LYS A 103 -13.49 2.64 -11.74
CA LYS A 103 -14.61 3.49 -12.17
C LYS A 103 -14.35 4.15 -13.53
N GLU A 104 -13.09 4.29 -13.95
CA GLU A 104 -12.75 4.86 -15.27
C GLU A 104 -12.78 3.80 -16.39
N LEU A 105 -12.81 2.52 -16.04
CA LEU A 105 -12.94 1.37 -16.96
C LEU A 105 -14.41 0.96 -17.22
N CYS A 106 -15.40 1.69 -16.69
CA CYS A 106 -16.83 1.43 -16.82
C CYS A 106 -17.56 2.56 -17.53
#